data_AF-A0A5C5Y6X2-F1
#
_entry.id   AF-A0A5C5Y6X2-F1
#
_cell.length_a   1.000
_cell.length_b   1.000
_cell.length_c   1.000
_cell.angle_alpha   90.00
_cell.angle_beta   90.00
_cell.angle_gamma   90.00
#
_symmetry.space_group_name_H-M   'P 1'
#
loop_
_entity.id
_entity.type
_entity.pdbx_description
1 polymer ?
#
loop_
_entity_poly.entity_id
_entity_poly.type
_entity_poly.pdbx_seq_one_letter_code
_entity_poly.pdbx_strand_id
1 'polypeptide(L)'
;MIRKIKLKNFMSHRSTEIELADGLTVLTGPNNCGKSAIVAALQVLASNGRTTHVTRHGAKESSVTVETDDGQNVTWRRRSGVSYTINGEDIGRVGQATPESLHDVLRLAKVSGDNGKVEYDIHFGEQKSPVFLLNESGNRAATFFASSSDAALLLAMQNRHRNRHRDVKSEHRRLTKDLTQVDQRLAAYQPLDDLSQRLDAAEAKGNAVQDQAKRIDRIQQLLKQLGRTHERCRELISQQSVLQRLDNSPHRAETLASSFNRAQSLRLTLQRMQRAESTRHLAQAVRKVLHTLTEPPTVRDIKPISQSIRGILSVTQRRSQCQRLDRSLSGLKSPPDMRPAQRCQSVVAELERLQTRCVRLNDVHQSLAALVSPPVTIETKPLVRMIAALGQLQTDRQRFTRIVDALNRLNAVPVARDASLLSQTRSRLLAAEAAVASQKDRLQAAQSLKEEAVKRLESWVRKHPRCETCGQQIDVNDLMSTMPQLHQHPDQSL
;
A
#
# COMPACT_ATOMS: atom_id res chain seq x y z
N MET A 1 -49.38 -29.99 -26.67
CA MET A 1 -49.15 -31.44 -26.96
C MET A 1 -48.84 -31.62 -28.45
N ILE A 2 -48.09 -32.65 -28.85
CA ILE A 2 -47.82 -32.90 -30.28
C ILE A 2 -49.08 -33.48 -30.92
N ARG A 3 -49.57 -32.83 -31.97
CA ARG A 3 -50.75 -33.25 -32.74
C ARG A 3 -50.38 -33.99 -34.02
N LYS A 4 -49.32 -33.56 -34.69
CA LYS A 4 -48.98 -34.07 -36.02
C LYS A 4 -47.48 -34.18 -36.24
N ILE A 5 -47.04 -35.25 -36.90
CA ILE A 5 -45.64 -35.49 -37.26
C ILE A 5 -45.55 -35.68 -38.78
N LYS A 6 -44.63 -34.97 -39.42
CA LYS A 6 -44.32 -35.13 -40.85
C LYS A 6 -42.83 -35.43 -41.04
N LEU A 7 -42.53 -36.51 -41.77
CA LEU A 7 -41.19 -36.96 -42.09
C LEU A 7 -40.99 -36.94 -43.59
N LYS A 8 -39.89 -36.35 -44.06
CA LYS A 8 -39.49 -36.36 -45.46
C LYS A 8 -38.04 -36.81 -45.60
N ASN A 9 -37.83 -37.89 -46.37
CA ASN A 9 -36.52 -38.51 -46.59
C ASN A 9 -35.73 -38.80 -45.30
N PHE A 10 -36.43 -39.13 -44.21
CA PHE A 10 -35.86 -39.38 -42.90
C PHE A 10 -35.75 -40.90 -42.67
N MET A 11 -34.53 -41.42 -42.58
CA MET A 11 -34.23 -42.85 -42.48
C MET A 11 -35.00 -43.69 -43.53
N SER A 12 -35.85 -44.62 -43.10
CA SER A 12 -36.69 -45.48 -43.96
C SER A 12 -37.88 -44.74 -44.59
N HIS A 13 -38.24 -43.55 -44.11
CA HIS A 13 -39.44 -42.82 -44.53
C HIS A 13 -39.13 -41.90 -45.72
N ARG A 14 -39.79 -42.14 -46.87
CA ARG A 14 -39.72 -41.21 -48.03
C ARG A 14 -40.58 -39.98 -47.78
N SER A 15 -41.85 -40.21 -47.43
CA SER A 15 -42.83 -39.21 -47.04
C SER A 15 -43.81 -39.89 -46.10
N THR A 16 -43.95 -39.40 -44.87
CA THR A 16 -44.85 -39.97 -43.88
C THR A 16 -45.47 -38.86 -43.07
N GLU A 17 -46.77 -38.92 -42.87
CA GLU A 17 -47.55 -37.96 -42.11
C GLU A 17 -48.42 -38.75 -41.13
N ILE A 18 -48.34 -38.42 -39.84
CA ILE A 18 -49.01 -39.13 -38.76
C ILE A 18 -49.75 -38.09 -37.93
N GLU A 19 -51.06 -38.27 -37.80
CA GLU A 19 -51.89 -37.54 -36.86
C GLU A 19 -51.99 -38.37 -35.58
N LEU A 20 -51.59 -37.77 -34.45
CA LEU A 20 -51.62 -38.40 -33.14
C LEU A 20 -52.99 -38.21 -32.50
N ALA A 21 -53.43 -39.20 -31.73
CA ALA A 21 -54.61 -39.09 -30.90
C ALA A 21 -54.31 -38.26 -29.63
N ASP A 22 -55.35 -37.65 -29.04
CA ASP A 22 -55.27 -36.80 -27.84
C ASP A 22 -54.79 -37.51 -26.56
N GLY A 23 -54.51 -38.82 -26.64
CA GLY A 23 -54.01 -39.62 -25.52
C GLY A 23 -52.95 -40.61 -25.96
N LEU A 24 -53.36 -41.87 -26.20
CA LEU A 24 -52.44 -42.95 -26.54
C LEU A 24 -52.46 -43.23 -28.04
N THR A 25 -51.28 -43.10 -28.67
CA THR A 25 -51.06 -43.57 -30.05
C THR A 25 -50.12 -44.77 -30.03
N VAL A 26 -50.56 -45.90 -30.60
CA VAL A 26 -49.76 -47.13 -30.68
C VAL A 26 -49.35 -47.41 -32.12
N LEU A 27 -48.04 -47.47 -32.37
CA LEU A 27 -47.48 -47.76 -33.69
C LEU A 27 -47.15 -49.26 -33.82
N THR A 28 -47.98 -50.00 -34.55
CA THR A 28 -47.81 -51.45 -34.78
C THR A 28 -47.23 -51.76 -36.16
N GLY A 29 -46.58 -52.91 -36.31
CA GLY A 29 -46.06 -53.39 -37.59
C GLY A 29 -44.95 -54.43 -37.43
N PRO A 30 -44.43 -55.01 -38.52
CA PRO A 30 -43.31 -55.94 -38.47
C PRO A 30 -42.02 -55.28 -37.93
N ASN A 31 -41.04 -56.10 -37.58
CA ASN A 31 -39.70 -55.61 -37.23
C ASN A 31 -39.03 -54.97 -38.45
N ASN A 32 -38.17 -53.97 -38.22
CA ASN A 32 -37.44 -53.22 -39.25
C ASN A 32 -38.30 -52.42 -40.25
N CYS A 33 -39.57 -52.15 -39.95
CA CYS A 33 -40.44 -51.33 -40.80
C CYS A 33 -40.31 -49.80 -40.59
N GLY A 34 -39.38 -49.35 -39.74
CA GLY A 34 -39.18 -47.91 -39.48
C GLY A 34 -39.93 -47.35 -38.26
N LYS A 35 -40.60 -48.16 -37.45
CA LYS A 35 -41.29 -47.70 -36.22
C LYS A 35 -40.37 -46.88 -35.30
N SER A 36 -39.15 -47.37 -35.06
CA SER A 36 -38.16 -46.68 -34.24
C SER A 36 -37.62 -45.39 -34.89
N ALA A 37 -37.73 -45.24 -36.21
CA ALA A 37 -37.29 -44.04 -36.91
C ALA A 37 -38.17 -42.82 -36.58
N ILE A 38 -39.44 -43.05 -36.21
CA ILE A 38 -40.35 -41.98 -35.77
C ILE A 38 -39.90 -41.42 -34.42
N VAL A 39 -39.56 -42.29 -33.46
CA VAL A 39 -39.02 -41.88 -32.16
C VAL A 39 -37.66 -41.17 -32.33
N ALA A 40 -36.79 -41.71 -33.18
CA ALA A 40 -35.51 -41.08 -33.50
C ALA A 40 -35.69 -39.70 -34.15
N ALA A 41 -36.72 -39.51 -34.99
CA ALA A 41 -37.04 -38.22 -35.59
C ALA A 41 -37.39 -37.17 -34.53
N LEU A 42 -38.21 -37.54 -33.54
CA LEU A 42 -38.57 -36.66 -32.43
C LEU A 42 -37.36 -36.36 -31.52
N GLN A 43 -36.50 -37.34 -31.24
CA GLN A 43 -35.27 -37.13 -30.48
C GLN A 43 -34.31 -36.17 -31.19
N VAL A 44 -34.14 -36.32 -32.52
CA VAL A 44 -33.30 -35.44 -33.34
C VAL A 44 -33.86 -34.03 -33.38
N LEU A 45 -35.18 -33.89 -33.56
CA LEU A 45 -35.87 -32.60 -33.51
C LEU A 45 -35.68 -31.91 -32.15
N ALA A 46 -35.76 -32.64 -31.04
CA ALA A 46 -35.69 -32.06 -29.70
C ALA A 46 -34.27 -31.74 -29.24
N SER A 47 -33.26 -32.54 -29.61
CA SER A 47 -31.91 -32.47 -29.01
C SER A 47 -30.78 -32.17 -29.99
N ASN A 48 -31.07 -32.15 -31.31
CA ASN A 48 -30.05 -32.11 -32.36
C ASN A 48 -28.90 -33.12 -32.14
N GLY A 49 -29.23 -34.29 -31.58
CA GLY A 49 -28.25 -35.28 -31.14
C GLY A 49 -27.31 -35.77 -32.27
N ARG A 50 -26.14 -36.29 -31.88
CA ARG A 50 -25.08 -36.78 -32.78
C ARG A 50 -25.52 -38.03 -33.57
N THR A 51 -26.34 -37.84 -34.60
CA THR A 51 -26.72 -38.90 -35.53
C THR A 51 -26.22 -38.53 -36.93
N THR A 52 -25.33 -39.35 -37.50
CA THR A 52 -24.68 -39.08 -38.80
C THR A 52 -25.50 -39.58 -39.99
N HIS A 53 -26.42 -40.53 -39.79
CA HIS A 53 -27.11 -41.24 -40.88
C HIS A 53 -28.63 -41.13 -40.81
N VAL A 54 -29.14 -39.90 -40.79
CA VAL A 54 -30.60 -39.63 -40.75
C VAL A 54 -31.21 -39.38 -42.12
N THR A 55 -30.43 -38.99 -43.12
CA THR A 55 -30.91 -38.78 -44.48
C THR A 55 -30.95 -40.10 -45.25
N ARG A 56 -32.09 -40.38 -45.89
CA ARG A 56 -32.30 -41.58 -46.72
C ARG A 56 -31.27 -41.68 -47.86
N HIS A 57 -30.80 -42.88 -48.16
CA HIS A 57 -29.90 -43.12 -49.32
C HIS A 57 -30.50 -42.59 -50.62
N GLY A 58 -29.72 -41.81 -51.36
CA GLY A 58 -30.13 -41.17 -52.62
C GLY A 58 -30.86 -39.82 -52.46
N ALA A 59 -31.20 -39.39 -51.23
CA ALA A 59 -31.80 -38.09 -50.98
C ALA A 59 -30.76 -37.01 -50.66
N LYS A 60 -30.99 -35.78 -51.14
CA LYS A 60 -30.11 -34.61 -50.90
C LYS A 60 -30.43 -33.87 -49.60
N GLU A 61 -31.61 -34.08 -49.03
CA GLU A 61 -32.10 -33.41 -47.83
C GLU A 61 -33.08 -34.31 -47.05
N SER A 62 -33.18 -34.07 -45.74
CA SER A 62 -34.17 -34.67 -44.84
C SER A 62 -34.83 -33.60 -43.96
N SER A 63 -36.09 -33.82 -43.58
CA SER A 63 -36.80 -32.95 -42.65
C SER A 63 -37.77 -33.69 -41.73
N VAL A 64 -37.92 -33.16 -40.52
CA VAL A 64 -38.87 -33.59 -39.49
C VAL A 64 -39.67 -32.35 -39.10
N THR A 65 -40.99 -32.42 -39.21
CA THR A 65 -41.90 -31.34 -38.84
C THR A 65 -42.88 -31.84 -37.80
N VAL A 66 -43.06 -31.06 -36.74
CA VAL A 66 -44.02 -31.32 -35.67
C VAL A 66 -44.97 -30.12 -35.56
N GLU A 67 -46.26 -30.43 -35.52
CA GLU A 67 -47.32 -29.48 -35.20
C GLU A 67 -47.87 -29.80 -33.82
N THR A 68 -48.02 -28.76 -33.03
CA THR A 68 -48.58 -28.82 -31.67
C THR A 68 -50.06 -28.43 -31.68
N ASP A 69 -50.80 -28.84 -30.67
CA ASP A 69 -52.22 -28.52 -30.49
C ASP A 69 -52.50 -27.01 -30.32
N ASP A 70 -51.54 -26.23 -29.82
CA ASP A 70 -51.57 -24.77 -29.73
C ASP A 70 -51.16 -24.06 -31.03
N GLY A 71 -51.06 -24.82 -32.14
CA GLY A 71 -50.82 -24.30 -33.48
C GLY A 71 -49.37 -23.93 -33.78
N GLN A 72 -48.45 -24.23 -32.86
CA GLN A 72 -47.02 -23.99 -33.08
C GLN A 72 -46.45 -25.08 -34.00
N ASN A 73 -45.53 -24.68 -34.87
CA ASN A 73 -44.95 -25.54 -35.87
C ASN A 73 -43.42 -25.48 -35.82
N VAL A 74 -42.78 -26.63 -35.63
CA VAL A 74 -41.32 -26.75 -35.55
C VAL A 74 -40.84 -27.71 -36.63
N THR A 75 -39.95 -27.23 -37.49
CA THR A 75 -39.32 -28.03 -38.53
C THR A 75 -37.81 -28.09 -38.32
N TRP A 76 -37.27 -29.30 -38.20
CA TRP A 76 -35.85 -29.58 -38.32
C TRP A 76 -35.54 -30.00 -39.76
N ARG A 77 -34.47 -29.45 -40.34
CA ARG A 77 -34.03 -29.78 -41.71
C ARG A 77 -32.52 -29.98 -41.75
N ARG A 78 -32.09 -30.97 -42.55
CA ARG A 78 -30.68 -31.23 -42.83
C ARG A 78 -30.40 -31.38 -44.32
N ARG A 79 -29.49 -30.54 -44.83
CA ARG A 79 -28.97 -30.57 -46.20
C ARG A 79 -27.44 -30.53 -46.20
N SER A 80 -26.83 -29.36 -46.35
CA SER A 80 -25.39 -29.12 -46.15
C SER A 80 -25.03 -28.81 -44.69
N GLY A 81 -26.03 -28.46 -43.88
CA GLY A 81 -25.96 -28.24 -42.44
C GLY A 81 -27.34 -28.46 -41.81
N VAL A 82 -27.44 -28.25 -40.50
CA VAL A 82 -28.70 -28.33 -39.75
C VAL A 82 -29.32 -26.93 -39.63
N SER A 83 -30.62 -26.84 -39.85
CA SER A 83 -31.43 -25.64 -39.64
C SER A 83 -32.76 -25.99 -38.98
N TYR A 84 -33.31 -25.02 -38.24
CA TYR A 84 -34.64 -25.09 -37.65
C TYR A 84 -35.53 -24.02 -38.26
N THR A 85 -36.82 -24.30 -38.37
CA THR A 85 -37.86 -23.30 -38.65
C THR A 85 -38.87 -23.39 -37.53
N ILE A 86 -39.05 -22.33 -36.75
CA ILE A 86 -40.00 -22.27 -35.63
C ILE A 86 -41.05 -21.21 -35.99
N ASN A 87 -42.30 -21.62 -36.20
CA ASN A 87 -43.42 -20.76 -36.59
C ASN A 87 -43.16 -19.86 -37.81
N GLY A 88 -42.38 -20.35 -38.76
CA GLY A 88 -42.00 -19.60 -39.97
C GLY A 88 -40.73 -18.76 -39.84
N GLU A 89 -40.13 -18.68 -38.65
CA GLU A 89 -38.81 -18.06 -38.46
C GLU A 89 -37.70 -19.07 -38.72
N ASP A 90 -36.86 -18.79 -39.73
CA ASP A 90 -35.76 -19.66 -40.15
C ASP A 90 -34.48 -19.38 -39.36
N ILE A 91 -34.04 -20.38 -38.59
CA ILE A 91 -32.81 -20.39 -37.80
C ILE A 91 -31.79 -21.30 -38.49
N GLY A 92 -30.90 -20.69 -39.27
CA GLY A 92 -29.87 -21.38 -40.04
C GLY A 92 -28.60 -21.70 -39.24
N ARG A 93 -27.89 -22.77 -39.64
CA ARG A 93 -26.50 -23.10 -39.22
C ARG A 93 -26.30 -23.23 -37.70
N VAL A 94 -27.19 -23.97 -37.04
CA VAL A 94 -27.17 -24.15 -35.57
C VAL A 94 -26.07 -25.12 -35.09
N GLY A 95 -25.32 -25.73 -36.01
CA GLY A 95 -24.24 -26.67 -35.69
C GLY A 95 -24.76 -27.90 -34.93
N GLN A 96 -24.20 -28.15 -33.75
CA GLN A 96 -24.63 -29.22 -32.82
C GLN A 96 -25.55 -28.71 -31.69
N ALA A 97 -25.84 -27.41 -31.65
CA ALA A 97 -26.72 -26.82 -30.64
C ALA A 97 -28.19 -26.88 -31.08
N THR A 98 -29.10 -26.68 -30.13
CA THR A 98 -30.52 -26.42 -30.37
C THR A 98 -30.79 -24.91 -30.22
N PRO A 99 -31.78 -24.34 -30.93
CA PRO A 99 -32.21 -22.96 -30.70
C PRO A 99 -32.71 -22.76 -29.26
N GLU A 100 -32.43 -21.59 -28.67
CA GLU A 100 -32.87 -21.27 -27.29
C GLU A 100 -34.40 -21.33 -27.16
N SER A 101 -35.14 -20.88 -28.18
CA SER A 101 -36.61 -20.86 -28.22
C SER A 101 -37.26 -22.22 -28.53
N LEU A 102 -36.47 -23.27 -28.82
CA LEU A 102 -37.01 -24.57 -29.24
C LEU A 102 -37.89 -25.21 -28.17
N HIS A 103 -37.41 -25.19 -26.92
CA HIS A 103 -38.07 -25.88 -25.82
C HIS A 103 -39.16 -25.06 -25.15
N ASP A 104 -39.22 -23.75 -25.37
CA ASP A 104 -40.37 -22.93 -25.00
C ASP A 104 -41.64 -23.40 -25.74
N VAL A 105 -41.46 -23.85 -26.98
CA VAL A 105 -42.52 -24.40 -27.84
C VAL A 105 -42.70 -25.91 -27.60
N LEU A 106 -41.66 -26.72 -27.81
CA LEU A 106 -41.81 -28.19 -27.78
C LEU A 106 -41.96 -28.75 -26.37
N ARG A 107 -41.44 -28.07 -25.34
CA ARG A 107 -41.44 -28.53 -23.93
C ARG A 107 -40.88 -29.95 -23.72
N LEU A 108 -39.88 -30.31 -24.53
CA LEU A 108 -39.16 -31.59 -24.48
C LEU A 108 -37.68 -31.44 -24.08
N ALA A 109 -37.38 -30.46 -23.22
CA ALA A 109 -36.01 -30.26 -22.74
C ALA A 109 -35.61 -31.39 -21.78
N LYS A 110 -34.34 -31.79 -21.80
CA LYS A 110 -33.81 -32.70 -20.79
C LYS A 110 -33.73 -31.98 -19.44
N VAL A 111 -33.96 -32.72 -18.36
CA VAL A 111 -33.84 -32.20 -17.00
C VAL A 111 -32.37 -32.16 -16.60
N SER A 112 -31.89 -31.01 -16.16
CA SER A 112 -30.51 -30.84 -15.68
C SER A 112 -30.40 -31.06 -14.17
N GLY A 113 -29.47 -31.90 -13.75
CA GLY A 113 -29.06 -32.10 -12.36
C GLY A 113 -27.59 -31.75 -12.13
N ASP A 114 -27.22 -31.55 -10.86
CA ASP A 114 -25.85 -31.17 -10.42
C ASP A 114 -25.28 -29.96 -11.18
N ASN A 115 -25.98 -28.82 -11.11
CA ASN A 115 -25.60 -27.57 -11.79
C ASN A 115 -25.33 -27.73 -13.30
N GLY A 116 -26.11 -28.59 -13.99
CA GLY A 116 -26.02 -28.78 -15.43
C GLY A 116 -25.00 -29.82 -15.90
N LYS A 117 -24.34 -30.53 -14.97
CA LYS A 117 -23.36 -31.58 -15.33
C LYS A 117 -23.99 -32.91 -15.72
N VAL A 118 -25.21 -33.16 -15.25
CA VAL A 118 -25.94 -34.40 -15.53
C VAL A 118 -27.25 -34.04 -16.19
N GLU A 119 -27.57 -34.72 -17.29
CA GLU A 119 -28.84 -34.57 -18.00
C GLU A 119 -29.66 -35.86 -17.87
N TYR A 120 -30.96 -35.71 -17.68
CA TYR A 120 -31.93 -36.79 -17.62
C TYR A 120 -32.98 -36.59 -18.70
N ASP A 121 -33.16 -37.61 -19.53
CA ASP A 121 -34.26 -37.65 -20.49
C ASP A 121 -35.47 -38.33 -19.84
N ILE A 122 -36.53 -37.54 -19.60
CA ILE A 122 -37.78 -38.01 -19.02
C ILE A 122 -38.86 -38.26 -20.09
N HIS A 123 -38.61 -37.86 -21.34
CA HIS A 123 -39.59 -37.85 -22.41
C HIS A 123 -39.45 -39.05 -23.34
N PHE A 124 -38.23 -39.58 -23.49
CA PHE A 124 -37.95 -40.71 -24.37
C PHE A 124 -37.50 -41.95 -23.58
N GLY A 125 -38.25 -43.05 -23.70
CA GLY A 125 -37.80 -44.38 -23.27
C GLY A 125 -37.22 -45.17 -24.43
N GLU A 126 -36.01 -45.76 -24.27
CA GLU A 126 -35.38 -46.53 -25.34
C GLU A 126 -35.74 -48.02 -25.26
N GLN A 127 -35.78 -48.70 -26.40
CA GLN A 127 -36.15 -50.12 -26.49
C GLN A 127 -35.18 -51.07 -25.72
N LYS A 128 -33.92 -50.65 -25.52
CA LYS A 128 -32.89 -51.44 -24.85
C LYS A 128 -32.41 -50.82 -23.53
N SER A 129 -32.96 -49.68 -23.12
CA SER A 129 -32.62 -49.08 -21.84
C SER A 129 -33.61 -49.59 -20.77
N PRO A 130 -33.13 -49.91 -19.55
CA PRO A 130 -33.98 -50.25 -18.42
C PRO A 130 -34.96 -49.12 -18.11
N VAL A 131 -36.05 -49.45 -17.40
CA VAL A 131 -37.00 -48.45 -16.89
C VAL A 131 -36.24 -47.35 -16.15
N PHE A 132 -36.58 -46.10 -16.48
CA PHE A 132 -35.94 -44.86 -16.03
C PHE A 132 -35.46 -44.92 -14.56
N LEU A 133 -34.18 -44.58 -14.34
CA LEU A 133 -33.45 -44.57 -13.05
C LEU A 133 -33.18 -45.91 -12.34
N LEU A 134 -33.76 -47.04 -12.76
CA LEU A 134 -33.56 -48.31 -12.03
C LEU A 134 -32.12 -48.85 -12.09
N ASN A 135 -31.39 -48.57 -13.16
CA ASN A 135 -29.98 -48.98 -13.32
C ASN A 135 -28.99 -47.83 -13.10
N GLU A 136 -29.48 -46.66 -12.69
CA GLU A 136 -28.61 -45.53 -12.38
C GLU A 136 -27.96 -45.71 -11.01
N SER A 137 -26.73 -45.21 -10.84
CA SER A 137 -26.11 -45.20 -9.51
C SER A 137 -26.98 -44.43 -8.52
N GLY A 138 -27.01 -44.85 -7.24
CA GLY A 138 -27.79 -44.17 -6.21
C GLY A 138 -27.51 -42.68 -6.11
N ASN A 139 -26.28 -42.25 -6.41
CA ASN A 139 -25.91 -40.84 -6.48
C ASN A 139 -26.59 -40.09 -7.65
N ARG A 140 -26.64 -40.72 -8.83
CA ARG A 140 -27.29 -40.15 -10.02
C ARG A 140 -28.81 -40.16 -9.90
N ALA A 141 -29.41 -41.18 -9.30
CA ALA A 141 -30.85 -41.15 -8.97
C ALA A 141 -31.18 -40.06 -7.92
N ALA A 142 -30.40 -39.96 -6.84
CA ALA A 142 -30.59 -38.92 -5.82
C ALA A 142 -30.46 -37.50 -6.39
N THR A 143 -29.53 -37.29 -7.34
CA THR A 143 -29.35 -36.00 -8.01
C THR A 143 -30.59 -35.60 -8.82
N PHE A 144 -31.24 -36.54 -9.51
CA PHE A 144 -32.51 -36.29 -10.22
C PHE A 144 -33.65 -35.89 -9.29
N PHE A 145 -33.78 -36.57 -8.14
CA PHE A 145 -34.78 -36.21 -7.13
C PHE A 145 -34.45 -34.89 -6.42
N ALA A 146 -33.16 -34.57 -6.29
CA ALA A 146 -32.73 -33.29 -5.73
C ALA A 146 -33.01 -32.13 -6.69
N SER A 147 -32.78 -32.30 -8.01
CA SER A 147 -33.04 -31.24 -8.99
C SER A 147 -34.52 -30.89 -9.15
N SER A 148 -35.41 -31.80 -8.78
CA SER A 148 -36.87 -31.62 -8.83
C SER A 148 -37.49 -31.17 -7.50
N SER A 149 -36.70 -30.91 -6.46
CA SER A 149 -37.21 -30.56 -5.12
C SER A 149 -36.39 -29.48 -4.40
N ASP A 150 -36.94 -28.92 -3.32
CA ASP A 150 -36.24 -28.02 -2.39
C ASP A 150 -34.96 -28.62 -1.77
N ALA A 151 -34.73 -29.92 -1.95
CA ALA A 151 -33.50 -30.59 -1.56
C ALA A 151 -32.26 -30.03 -2.31
N ALA A 152 -32.41 -29.52 -3.54
CA ALA A 152 -31.33 -28.83 -4.24
C ALA A 152 -30.80 -27.62 -3.45
N LEU A 153 -31.68 -26.84 -2.82
CA LEU A 153 -31.29 -25.69 -2.01
C LEU A 153 -30.50 -26.13 -0.77
N LEU A 154 -30.92 -27.23 -0.12
CA LEU A 154 -30.21 -27.80 1.03
C LEU A 154 -28.82 -28.32 0.65
N LEU A 155 -28.69 -29.01 -0.49
CA LEU A 155 -27.40 -29.46 -1.04
C LEU A 155 -26.49 -28.27 -1.36
N ALA A 156 -27.02 -27.20 -1.94
CA ALA A 156 -26.28 -25.98 -2.20
C ALA A 156 -25.79 -25.31 -0.90
N MET A 157 -26.64 -25.24 0.13
CA MET A 157 -26.27 -24.72 1.46
C MET A 157 -25.18 -25.58 2.11
N GLN A 158 -25.29 -26.90 2.05
CA GLN A 158 -24.31 -27.83 2.60
C GLN A 158 -22.95 -27.70 1.89
N ASN A 159 -22.96 -27.61 0.56
CA ASN A 159 -21.75 -27.41 -0.24
C ASN A 159 -21.09 -26.05 0.07
N ARG A 160 -21.88 -24.97 0.18
CA ARG A 160 -21.38 -23.64 0.55
C ARG A 160 -20.76 -23.64 1.95
N HIS A 161 -21.39 -24.31 2.91
CA HIS A 161 -20.87 -24.44 4.27
C HIS A 161 -19.56 -25.24 4.30
N ARG A 162 -19.50 -26.37 3.59
CA ARG A 162 -18.30 -27.20 3.47
C ARG A 162 -17.14 -26.45 2.81
N ASN A 163 -17.42 -25.67 1.77
CA ASN A 163 -16.42 -24.83 1.11
C ASN A 163 -15.90 -23.75 2.06
N ARG A 164 -16.79 -23.01 2.74
CA ARG A 164 -16.40 -22.00 3.73
C ARG A 164 -15.52 -22.58 4.84
N HIS A 165 -15.87 -23.76 5.35
CA HIS A 165 -15.08 -24.44 6.37
C HIS A 165 -13.70 -24.86 5.85
N ARG A 166 -13.62 -25.33 4.60
CA ARG A 166 -12.33 -25.65 3.94
C ARG A 166 -11.47 -24.40 3.80
N ASP A 167 -12.05 -23.29 3.36
CA ASP A 167 -11.34 -22.04 3.13
C ASP A 167 -10.79 -21.48 4.45
N VAL A 168 -11.62 -21.43 5.49
CA VAL A 168 -11.21 -21.03 6.85
C VAL A 168 -10.07 -21.91 7.37
N LYS A 169 -10.15 -23.22 7.18
CA LYS A 169 -9.10 -24.15 7.62
C LYS A 169 -7.79 -23.94 6.85
N SER A 170 -7.87 -23.63 5.56
CA SER A 170 -6.71 -23.30 4.73
C SER A 170 -6.06 -21.98 5.19
N GLU A 171 -6.86 -20.94 5.39
CA GLU A 171 -6.41 -19.63 5.88
C GLU A 171 -5.77 -19.72 7.26
N HIS A 172 -6.39 -20.46 8.19
CA HIS A 172 -5.82 -20.70 9.52
C HIS A 172 -4.43 -21.34 9.42
N ARG A 173 -4.27 -22.38 8.58
CA ARG A 173 -2.96 -23.03 8.37
C ARG A 173 -1.92 -22.07 7.80
N ARG A 174 -2.30 -21.23 6.82
CA ARG A 174 -1.39 -20.23 6.25
C ARG A 174 -0.96 -19.21 7.31
N LEU A 175 -1.92 -18.59 7.99
CA LEU A 175 -1.65 -17.58 9.02
C LEU A 175 -0.84 -18.11 10.19
N THR A 176 -1.07 -19.38 10.60
CA THR A 176 -0.26 -20.02 11.64
C THR A 176 1.20 -20.18 11.19
N LYS A 177 1.42 -20.54 9.92
CA LYS A 177 2.77 -20.63 9.35
C LYS A 177 3.42 -19.25 9.23
N ASP A 178 2.66 -18.22 8.86
CA ASP A 178 3.17 -16.85 8.76
C ASP A 178 3.56 -16.32 10.15
N LEU A 179 2.76 -16.61 11.18
CA LEU A 179 3.09 -16.28 12.58
C LEU A 179 4.42 -16.91 13.01
N THR A 180 4.62 -18.20 12.75
CA THR A 180 5.88 -18.86 13.15
C THR A 180 7.09 -18.27 12.42
N GLN A 181 6.94 -17.89 11.15
CA GLN A 181 8.01 -17.21 10.40
C GLN A 181 8.30 -15.81 10.93
N VAL A 182 7.27 -15.03 11.25
CA VAL A 182 7.45 -13.68 11.84
C VAL A 182 8.10 -13.79 13.22
N ASP A 183 7.70 -14.76 14.03
CA ASP A 183 8.31 -15.01 15.34
C ASP A 183 9.80 -15.38 15.22
N GLN A 184 10.16 -16.24 14.26
CA GLN A 184 11.56 -16.57 13.98
C GLN A 184 12.37 -15.35 13.54
N ARG A 185 11.79 -14.48 12.69
CA ARG A 185 12.44 -13.24 12.27
C ARG A 185 12.63 -12.30 13.46
N LEU A 186 11.60 -12.09 14.27
CA LEU A 186 11.68 -11.25 15.47
C LEU A 186 12.74 -11.78 16.46
N ALA A 187 12.82 -13.10 16.65
CA ALA A 187 13.84 -13.71 17.51
C ALA A 187 15.28 -13.43 17.01
N ALA A 188 15.52 -13.45 15.70
CA ALA A 188 16.83 -13.12 15.14
C ALA A 188 17.27 -11.67 15.41
N TYR A 189 16.32 -10.78 15.68
CA TYR A 189 16.57 -9.37 15.96
C TYR A 189 16.57 -9.00 17.44
N GLN A 190 16.29 -9.94 18.33
CA GLN A 190 16.31 -9.73 19.78
C GLN A 190 17.61 -9.06 20.32
N PRO A 191 18.81 -9.35 19.76
CA PRO A 191 20.05 -8.65 20.17
C PRO A 191 20.11 -7.15 19.83
N LEU A 192 19.22 -6.63 18.97
CA LEU A 192 19.19 -5.20 18.63
C LEU A 192 18.68 -4.32 19.76
N ASP A 193 17.89 -4.86 20.70
CA ASP A 193 17.42 -4.10 21.87
C ASP A 193 18.60 -3.68 22.76
N ASP A 194 19.58 -4.58 22.96
CA ASP A 194 20.85 -4.27 23.65
C ASP A 194 21.67 -3.23 22.86
N LEU A 195 21.70 -3.35 21.53
CA LEU A 195 22.37 -2.37 20.68
C LEU A 195 21.73 -0.99 20.74
N SER A 196 20.41 -0.88 20.90
CA SER A 196 19.74 0.41 21.10
C SER A 196 20.20 1.07 22.38
N GLN A 197 20.22 0.34 23.50
CA GLN A 197 20.70 0.88 24.78
C GLN A 197 22.18 1.30 24.70
N ARG A 198 23.00 0.50 24.01
CA ARG A 198 24.42 0.82 23.77
C ARG A 198 24.59 2.03 22.85
N LEU A 199 23.70 2.22 21.88
CA LEU A 199 23.69 3.38 21.00
C LEU A 199 23.33 4.64 21.78
N ASP A 200 22.27 4.61 22.57
CA ASP A 200 21.85 5.75 23.41
C ASP A 200 22.99 6.14 24.37
N ALA A 201 23.65 5.15 24.99
CA ALA A 201 24.81 5.39 25.84
C ALA A 201 26.01 5.96 25.06
N ALA A 202 26.22 5.54 23.81
CA ALA A 202 27.28 6.05 22.95
C ALA A 202 26.99 7.49 22.48
N GLU A 203 25.74 7.81 22.12
CA GLU A 203 25.30 9.17 21.77
C GLU A 203 25.44 10.12 22.96
N ALA A 204 25.03 9.69 24.16
CA ALA A 204 25.23 10.47 25.38
C ALA A 204 26.72 10.77 25.63
N LYS A 205 27.60 9.77 25.43
CA LYS A 205 29.06 9.97 25.51
C LYS A 205 29.57 10.90 24.40
N GLY A 206 29.07 10.78 23.18
CA GLY A 206 29.43 11.65 22.06
C GLY A 206 29.07 13.11 22.31
N ASN A 207 27.86 13.36 22.83
CA ASN A 207 27.43 14.70 23.22
C ASN A 207 28.32 15.27 24.33
N ALA A 208 28.67 14.46 25.34
CA ALA A 208 29.59 14.87 26.40
C ALA A 208 30.98 15.23 25.86
N VAL A 209 31.51 14.44 24.92
CA VAL A 209 32.80 14.73 24.25
C VAL A 209 32.71 16.02 23.44
N GLN A 210 31.62 16.25 22.71
CA GLN A 210 31.43 17.49 21.93
C GLN A 210 31.36 18.72 22.84
N ASP A 211 30.70 18.62 23.99
CA ASP A 211 30.65 19.70 24.97
C ASP A 211 32.00 19.93 25.65
N GLN A 212 32.78 18.87 25.90
CA GLN A 212 34.16 19.00 26.35
C GLN A 212 35.05 19.67 25.30
N ALA A 213 34.91 19.32 24.01
CA ALA A 213 35.65 19.97 22.93
C ALA A 213 35.35 21.48 22.86
N LYS A 214 34.08 21.88 22.95
CA LYS A 214 33.69 23.30 23.03
C LYS A 214 34.32 24.01 24.24
N ARG A 215 34.43 23.32 25.39
CA ARG A 215 35.11 23.85 26.59
C ARG A 215 36.60 24.03 26.35
N ILE A 216 37.26 23.06 25.73
CA ILE A 216 38.68 23.13 25.37
C ILE A 216 38.93 24.32 24.43
N ASP A 217 38.10 24.51 23.39
CA ASP A 217 38.22 25.65 22.48
C ASP A 217 38.10 26.99 23.23
N ARG A 218 37.12 27.11 24.14
CA ARG A 218 36.96 28.31 24.97
C ARG A 218 38.18 28.56 25.85
N ILE A 219 38.74 27.51 26.41
CA ILE A 219 39.96 27.56 27.22
C ILE A 219 41.16 28.01 26.38
N GLN A 220 41.34 27.45 25.19
CA GLN A 220 42.42 27.85 24.28
C GLN A 220 42.32 29.32 23.88
N GLN A 221 41.10 29.84 23.70
CA GLN A 221 40.87 31.26 23.48
C GLN A 221 41.28 32.10 24.69
N LEU A 222 40.94 31.67 25.91
CA LEU A 222 41.37 32.33 27.14
C LEU A 222 42.91 32.34 27.28
N LEU A 223 43.56 31.22 26.97
CA LEU A 223 45.02 31.11 26.98
C LEU A 223 45.70 32.05 25.98
N LYS A 224 45.14 32.18 24.78
CA LYS A 224 45.61 33.17 23.80
C LYS A 224 45.46 34.60 24.32
N GLN A 225 44.33 34.93 24.96
CA GLN A 225 44.13 36.24 25.58
C GLN A 225 45.15 36.48 26.70
N LEU A 226 45.48 35.45 27.46
CA LEU A 226 46.44 35.51 28.54
C LEU A 226 47.86 35.76 28.10
N GLY A 227 48.33 35.03 27.08
CA GLY A 227 49.64 35.27 26.50
C GLY A 227 49.81 36.73 26.09
N ARG A 228 48.80 37.30 25.42
CA ARG A 228 48.78 38.72 25.03
C ARG A 228 48.84 39.65 26.25
N THR A 229 48.09 39.37 27.32
CA THR A 229 48.14 40.19 28.53
C THR A 229 49.48 40.08 29.26
N HIS A 230 50.11 38.91 29.26
CA HIS A 230 51.40 38.68 29.91
C HIS A 230 52.55 39.37 29.16
N GLU A 231 52.57 39.27 27.83
CA GLU A 231 53.47 40.05 26.97
C GLU A 231 53.33 41.54 27.25
N ARG A 232 52.08 42.03 27.34
CA ARG A 232 51.82 43.43 27.67
C ARG A 232 52.34 43.82 29.06
N CYS A 233 52.17 42.96 30.06
CA CYS A 233 52.72 43.21 31.40
C CYS A 233 54.25 43.25 31.38
N ARG A 234 54.91 42.34 30.65
CA ARG A 234 56.38 42.36 30.49
C ARG A 234 56.86 43.65 29.84
N GLU A 235 56.21 44.10 28.78
CA GLU A 235 56.50 45.39 28.15
C GLU A 235 56.41 46.53 29.17
N LEU A 236 55.32 46.61 29.93
CA LEU A 236 55.13 47.65 30.94
C LEU A 236 56.15 47.57 32.09
N ILE A 237 56.50 46.38 32.57
CA ILE A 237 57.54 46.18 33.59
C ILE A 237 58.91 46.61 33.06
N SER A 238 59.23 46.27 31.81
CA SER A 238 60.48 46.70 31.17
C SER A 238 60.54 48.23 31.07
N GLN A 239 59.45 48.88 30.66
CA GLN A 239 59.33 50.34 30.63
C GLN A 239 59.50 50.94 32.03
N GLN A 240 58.87 50.36 33.04
CA GLN A 240 59.01 50.78 34.43
C GLN A 240 60.44 50.65 34.94
N SER A 241 61.14 49.55 34.61
CA SER A 241 62.54 49.34 35.02
C SER A 241 63.49 50.35 34.38
N VAL A 242 63.22 50.79 33.15
CA VAL A 242 63.96 51.86 32.48
C VAL A 242 63.70 53.21 33.16
N LEU A 243 62.45 53.49 33.51
CA LEU A 243 62.06 54.70 34.25
C LEU A 243 62.65 54.73 35.67
N GLN A 244 62.67 53.60 36.38
CA GLN A 244 63.30 53.50 37.70
C GLN A 244 64.82 53.67 37.66
N ARG A 245 65.50 53.24 36.58
CA ARG A 245 66.93 53.55 36.38
C ARG A 245 67.17 55.03 36.12
N LEU A 246 66.21 55.73 35.52
CA LEU A 246 66.26 57.18 35.36
C LEU A 246 66.04 57.90 36.70
N ASP A 247 65.15 57.39 37.56
CA ASP A 247 64.89 57.95 38.90
C ASP A 247 66.00 57.66 39.92
N ASN A 248 66.65 56.49 39.87
CA ASN A 248 67.65 56.06 40.86
C ASN A 248 69.11 56.45 40.54
N SER A 249 69.34 57.34 39.56
CA SER A 249 70.67 57.88 39.30
C SER A 249 70.98 59.02 40.30
N PRO A 250 72.01 58.93 41.16
CA PRO A 250 72.35 59.97 42.14
C PRO A 250 73.01 61.21 41.51
N HIS A 251 73.15 61.26 40.19
CA HIS A 251 73.84 62.36 39.52
C HIS A 251 72.84 63.32 38.89
N ARG A 252 72.68 64.46 39.58
CA ARG A 252 72.06 65.74 39.18
C ARG A 252 71.89 65.85 37.66
N ALA A 253 70.71 66.30 37.21
CA ALA A 253 70.33 66.51 35.81
C ALA A 253 71.43 67.14 34.90
N GLU A 254 72.36 67.89 35.47
CA GLU A 254 73.55 68.46 34.81
C GLU A 254 74.56 67.42 34.29
N THR A 255 74.75 66.27 34.96
CA THR A 255 75.71 65.25 34.54
C THR A 255 75.17 64.38 33.40
N LEU A 256 73.86 64.14 33.36
CA LEU A 256 73.15 63.50 32.25
C LEU A 256 73.04 64.43 31.03
N ALA A 257 72.81 65.73 31.24
CA ALA A 257 72.85 66.71 30.16
C ALA A 257 74.25 66.85 29.54
N SER A 258 75.31 66.86 30.36
CA SER A 258 76.69 66.96 29.87
C SER A 258 77.17 65.68 29.16
N SER A 259 76.75 64.51 29.63
CA SER A 259 77.02 63.23 28.94
C SER A 259 76.20 63.05 27.66
N PHE A 260 74.94 63.49 27.63
CA PHE A 260 74.14 63.56 26.39
C PHE A 260 74.74 64.53 25.37
N ASN A 261 75.16 65.73 25.80
CA ASN A 261 75.85 66.70 24.94
C ASN A 261 77.20 66.16 24.44
N ARG A 262 77.96 65.43 25.28
CA ARG A 262 79.19 64.72 24.87
C ARG A 262 78.89 63.62 23.86
N ALA A 263 77.86 62.81 24.08
CA ALA A 263 77.48 61.75 23.14
C ALA A 263 76.98 62.32 21.80
N GLN A 264 76.24 63.42 21.83
CA GLN A 264 75.75 64.11 20.64
C GLN A 264 76.89 64.77 19.86
N SER A 265 77.85 65.40 20.55
CA SER A 265 79.05 65.96 19.90
C SER A 265 79.97 64.86 19.35
N LEU A 266 80.12 63.72 20.05
CA LEU A 266 80.85 62.56 19.53
C LEU A 266 80.16 61.98 18.29
N ARG A 267 78.83 61.85 18.30
CA ARG A 267 78.04 61.39 17.14
C ARG A 267 78.19 62.32 15.94
N LEU A 268 78.14 63.62 16.15
CA LEU A 268 78.38 64.61 15.10
C LEU A 268 79.82 64.52 14.56
N THR A 269 80.79 64.22 15.42
CA THR A 269 82.20 64.04 15.03
C THR A 269 82.39 62.77 14.21
N LEU A 270 81.78 61.65 14.61
CA LEU A 270 81.77 60.40 13.84
C LEU A 270 81.11 60.59 12.47
N GLN A 271 79.98 61.30 12.40
CA GLN A 271 79.35 61.63 11.12
C GLN A 271 80.25 62.49 10.23
N ARG A 272 81.00 63.45 10.81
CA ARG A 272 82.00 64.25 10.06
C ARG A 272 83.15 63.37 9.57
N MET A 273 83.64 62.43 10.38
CA MET A 273 84.70 61.50 9.99
C MET A 273 84.25 60.57 8.86
N GLN A 274 83.04 59.99 8.95
CA GLN A 274 82.47 59.17 7.87
C GLN A 274 82.30 59.96 6.57
N ARG A 275 81.84 61.22 6.67
CA ARG A 275 81.79 62.12 5.49
C ARG A 275 83.18 62.38 4.94
N ALA A 276 84.17 62.68 5.78
CA ALA A 276 85.55 62.89 5.35
C ALA A 276 86.14 61.64 4.66
N GLU A 277 85.86 60.46 5.19
CA GLU A 277 86.30 59.18 4.63
C GLU A 277 85.62 58.91 3.28
N SER A 278 84.31 59.14 3.17
CA SER A 278 83.61 59.05 1.88
C SER A 278 84.12 60.06 0.85
N THR A 279 84.45 61.30 1.25
CA THR A 279 85.08 62.29 0.36
C THR A 279 86.50 61.88 -0.04
N ARG A 280 87.25 61.23 0.86
CA ARG A 280 88.58 60.70 0.56
C ARG A 280 88.50 59.54 -0.43
N HIS A 281 87.53 58.64 -0.27
CA HIS A 281 87.26 57.59 -1.25
C HIS A 281 86.84 58.16 -2.60
N LEU A 282 85.98 59.17 -2.62
CA LEU A 282 85.57 59.83 -3.86
C LEU A 282 86.74 60.57 -4.52
N ALA A 283 87.58 61.26 -3.74
CA ALA A 283 88.80 61.88 -4.24
C ALA A 283 89.83 60.85 -4.76
N GLN A 284 89.96 59.69 -4.12
CA GLN A 284 90.78 58.59 -4.63
C GLN A 284 90.21 57.99 -5.92
N ALA A 285 88.90 57.82 -6.01
CA ALA A 285 88.22 57.38 -7.23
C ALA A 285 88.39 58.40 -8.36
N VAL A 286 88.17 59.69 -8.07
CA VAL A 286 88.41 60.81 -9.00
C VAL A 286 89.88 60.86 -9.40
N ARG A 287 90.84 60.66 -8.49
CA ARG A 287 92.27 60.59 -8.83
C ARG A 287 92.61 59.39 -9.73
N LYS A 288 91.97 58.23 -9.53
CA LYS A 288 92.10 57.07 -10.42
C LYS A 288 91.54 57.35 -11.83
N VAL A 289 90.45 58.11 -11.92
CA VAL A 289 89.81 58.51 -13.19
C VAL A 289 90.54 59.70 -13.86
N LEU A 290 91.14 60.61 -13.09
CA LEU A 290 91.92 61.74 -13.60
C LEU A 290 93.34 61.33 -14.03
N HIS A 291 93.88 60.21 -13.54
CA HIS A 291 95.13 59.61 -14.06
C HIS A 291 94.97 59.17 -15.53
N THR A 292 93.76 58.86 -15.99
CA THR A 292 93.48 58.42 -17.37
C THR A 292 93.17 59.54 -18.35
N LEU A 293 93.28 60.81 -17.93
CA LEU A 293 92.99 61.97 -18.77
C LEU A 293 94.30 62.72 -19.06
N THR A 294 94.64 62.77 -20.35
CA THR A 294 95.76 63.53 -20.94
C THR A 294 95.63 65.02 -20.64
N GLU A 295 96.79 65.67 -20.48
CA GLU A 295 96.93 67.07 -20.07
C GLU A 295 96.15 68.04 -20.99
N PRO A 296 95.29 68.92 -20.44
CA PRO A 296 94.72 70.03 -21.18
C PRO A 296 95.77 71.14 -21.40
N PRO A 297 95.79 71.78 -22.58
CA PRO A 297 96.83 72.74 -22.96
C PRO A 297 96.77 74.07 -22.20
N THR A 298 97.94 74.70 -22.12
CA THR A 298 98.30 75.91 -21.36
C THR A 298 97.37 77.11 -21.55
N VAL A 299 96.85 77.66 -20.44
CA VAL A 299 96.14 78.95 -20.40
C VAL A 299 96.95 79.97 -19.60
N ARG A 300 97.04 81.19 -20.14
CA ARG A 300 97.84 82.35 -19.70
C ARG A 300 97.46 82.91 -18.32
N ASP A 301 98.41 83.67 -17.77
CA ASP A 301 98.52 84.31 -16.45
C ASP A 301 97.24 85.04 -15.95
N ILE A 302 96.68 84.60 -14.81
CA ILE A 302 95.43 85.15 -14.21
C ILE A 302 95.67 85.79 -12.82
N LYS A 303 96.90 86.25 -12.55
CA LYS A 303 97.25 86.92 -11.28
C LYS A 303 96.32 88.09 -10.87
N PRO A 304 95.71 88.91 -11.75
CA PRO A 304 94.87 90.03 -11.32
C PRO A 304 93.48 89.64 -10.76
N ILE A 305 92.91 88.49 -11.17
CA ILE A 305 91.54 88.10 -10.78
C ILE A 305 91.50 87.47 -9.38
N SER A 306 92.59 86.84 -8.94
CA SER A 306 92.70 86.18 -7.63
C SER A 306 92.73 87.13 -6.43
N GLN A 307 93.05 88.41 -6.65
CA GLN A 307 93.08 89.44 -5.60
C GLN A 307 91.69 90.04 -5.35
N SER A 308 90.90 90.27 -6.39
CA SER A 308 89.53 90.80 -6.25
C SER A 308 88.55 89.81 -5.60
N ILE A 309 88.73 88.50 -5.84
CA ILE A 309 87.91 87.44 -5.21
C ILE A 309 88.19 87.32 -3.70
N ARG A 310 89.45 87.49 -3.28
CA ARG A 310 89.82 87.48 -1.85
C ARG A 310 89.24 88.68 -1.08
N GLY A 311 89.14 89.85 -1.72
CA GLY A 311 88.50 91.03 -1.13
C GLY A 311 87.01 90.81 -0.84
N ILE A 312 86.26 90.29 -1.82
CA ILE A 312 84.80 90.10 -1.71
C ILE A 312 84.41 89.03 -0.66
N LEU A 313 85.20 87.97 -0.53
CA LEU A 313 84.96 86.90 0.45
C LEU A 313 85.18 87.35 1.90
N SER A 314 86.15 88.25 2.14
CA SER A 314 86.44 88.73 3.50
C SER A 314 85.35 89.66 4.06
N VAL A 315 84.70 90.45 3.21
CA VAL A 315 83.62 91.38 3.60
C VAL A 315 82.29 90.64 3.81
N THR A 316 82.00 89.61 3.01
CA THR A 316 80.81 88.77 3.17
C THR A 316 80.86 87.92 4.45
N GLN A 317 82.05 87.45 4.86
CA GLN A 317 82.22 86.68 6.09
C GLN A 317 81.99 87.53 7.36
N ARG A 318 82.47 88.78 7.39
CA ARG A 318 82.23 89.72 8.51
C ARG A 318 80.75 90.10 8.69
N ARG A 319 80.01 90.28 7.59
CA ARG A 319 78.55 90.54 7.63
C ARG A 319 77.78 89.35 8.23
N SER A 320 78.18 88.11 7.91
CA SER A 320 77.52 86.90 8.43
C SER A 320 77.74 86.66 9.93
N GLN A 321 78.89 87.09 10.47
CA GLN A 321 79.18 86.98 11.90
C GLN A 321 78.37 87.98 12.73
N CYS A 322 78.21 89.23 12.26
CA CYS A 322 77.40 90.23 12.96
C CYS A 322 75.89 89.86 12.98
N GLN A 323 75.37 89.26 11.91
CA GLN A 323 73.97 88.78 11.84
C GLN A 323 73.68 87.55 12.72
N ARG A 324 74.70 86.75 13.09
CA ARG A 324 74.53 85.60 13.99
C ARG A 324 74.51 86.02 15.46
N LEU A 325 75.24 87.06 15.83
CA LEU A 325 75.23 87.61 17.18
C LEU A 325 73.89 88.31 17.49
N ASP A 326 73.30 89.02 16.53
CA ASP A 326 72.02 89.73 16.67
C ASP A 326 70.81 88.76 16.83
N ARG A 327 70.85 87.60 16.17
CA ARG A 327 69.82 86.54 16.31
C ARG A 327 69.93 85.73 17.61
N SER A 328 71.06 85.77 18.30
CA SER A 328 71.31 84.95 19.49
C SER A 328 70.93 85.65 20.80
N LEU A 329 70.60 86.96 20.76
CA LEU A 329 70.25 87.77 21.94
C LEU A 329 68.79 88.24 21.97
N SER A 330 67.91 87.78 21.08
CA SER A 330 66.47 88.06 21.14
C SER A 330 65.64 86.79 21.39
N GLY A 331 65.07 86.67 22.60
CA GLY A 331 63.91 85.79 22.83
C GLY A 331 63.98 84.71 23.92
N LEU A 332 64.67 84.92 25.05
CA LEU A 332 64.51 84.04 26.22
C LEU A 332 63.22 84.39 27.00
N LYS A 333 62.17 83.58 26.86
CA LYS A 333 61.07 83.47 27.82
C LYS A 333 61.33 82.30 28.78
N SER A 334 60.94 82.46 30.04
CA SER A 334 61.08 81.47 31.12
C SER A 334 60.19 80.23 30.94
N PRO A 335 60.62 79.04 31.40
CA PRO A 335 59.89 77.78 31.28
C PRO A 335 58.74 77.63 32.31
N PRO A 336 57.68 76.82 32.02
CA PRO A 336 56.52 76.63 32.90
C PRO A 336 56.69 75.47 33.92
N ASP A 337 55.98 75.58 35.05
CA ASP A 337 55.98 74.66 36.20
C ASP A 337 55.28 73.30 35.96
N MET A 338 55.80 72.26 36.60
CA MET A 338 55.35 70.85 36.56
C MET A 338 54.34 70.52 37.69
N ARG A 339 53.32 69.70 37.39
CA ARG A 339 52.30 69.17 38.35
C ARG A 339 52.56 67.70 38.76
N PRO A 340 52.03 67.20 39.91
CA PRO A 340 52.62 66.09 40.67
C PRO A 340 52.00 64.67 40.51
N ALA A 341 52.91 63.68 40.58
CA ALA A 341 52.93 62.31 41.14
C ALA A 341 51.69 61.45 41.54
N GLN A 342 50.42 61.81 41.32
CA GLN A 342 49.30 60.92 41.70
C GLN A 342 48.95 59.84 40.65
N ARG A 343 49.26 60.06 39.36
CA ARG A 343 49.02 59.07 38.28
C ARG A 343 49.91 57.83 38.37
N CYS A 344 51.08 57.93 39.00
CA CYS A 344 52.01 56.80 39.10
C CYS A 344 51.55 55.74 40.11
N GLN A 345 50.90 56.14 41.21
CA GLN A 345 50.43 55.20 42.23
C GLN A 345 49.23 54.36 41.75
N SER A 346 48.31 54.94 40.96
CA SER A 346 47.20 54.18 40.37
C SER A 346 47.67 53.15 39.34
N VAL A 347 48.75 53.45 38.60
CA VAL A 347 49.33 52.52 37.61
C VAL A 347 50.04 51.35 38.29
N VAL A 348 50.69 51.58 39.44
CA VAL A 348 51.33 50.50 40.21
C VAL A 348 50.28 49.55 40.82
N ALA A 349 49.18 50.06 41.37
CA ALA A 349 48.10 49.22 41.89
C ALA A 349 47.39 48.38 40.80
N GLU A 350 47.26 48.93 39.59
CA GLU A 350 46.73 48.21 38.42
C GLU A 350 47.67 47.07 37.98
N LEU A 351 48.99 47.30 38.03
CA LEU A 351 50.02 46.30 37.68
C LEU A 351 50.03 45.11 38.65
N GLU A 352 49.89 45.35 39.96
CA GLU A 352 49.83 44.28 40.96
C GLU A 352 48.60 43.37 40.76
N ARG A 353 47.43 43.96 40.45
CA ARG A 353 46.20 43.20 40.12
C ARG A 353 46.37 42.33 38.88
N LEU A 354 46.98 42.88 37.81
CA LEU A 354 47.23 42.13 36.57
C LEU A 354 48.20 40.97 36.81
N GLN A 355 49.22 41.16 37.65
CA GLN A 355 50.19 40.12 38.00
C GLN A 355 49.52 38.93 38.72
N THR A 356 48.67 39.18 39.72
CA THR A 356 47.91 38.09 40.37
C THR A 356 46.96 37.34 39.42
N ARG A 357 46.42 38.02 38.42
CA ARG A 357 45.53 37.40 37.41
C ARG A 357 46.31 36.51 36.45
N CYS A 358 47.52 36.90 36.05
CA CYS A 358 48.40 36.08 35.21
C CYS A 358 48.78 34.75 35.89
N VAL A 359 49.11 34.77 37.19
CA VAL A 359 49.48 33.55 37.94
C VAL A 359 48.32 32.54 37.96
N ARG A 360 47.12 32.97 38.35
CA ARG A 360 45.94 32.09 38.46
C ARG A 360 45.56 31.41 37.14
N LEU A 361 45.86 32.08 36.04
CA LEU A 361 45.51 31.62 34.72
C LEU A 361 46.58 30.73 34.08
N ASN A 362 47.82 30.80 34.57
CA ASN A 362 48.87 29.84 34.24
C ASN A 362 48.58 28.45 34.87
N ASP A 363 48.03 28.41 36.08
CA ASP A 363 47.62 27.15 36.73
C ASP A 363 46.48 26.45 35.97
N VAL A 364 45.57 27.25 35.40
CA VAL A 364 44.50 26.77 34.51
C VAL A 364 45.10 26.20 33.21
N HIS A 365 46.15 26.81 32.66
CA HIS A 365 46.82 26.31 31.47
C HIS A 365 47.42 24.92 31.66
N GLN A 366 48.16 24.71 32.75
CA GLN A 366 48.80 23.43 33.04
C GLN A 366 47.78 22.31 33.23
N SER A 367 46.62 22.60 33.79
CA SER A 367 45.53 21.64 33.98
C SER A 367 44.89 21.17 32.66
N LEU A 368 45.01 21.97 31.59
CA LEU A 368 44.26 21.76 30.33
C LEU A 368 45.14 21.20 29.21
N ALA A 369 46.46 21.25 29.37
CA ALA A 369 47.41 20.62 28.46
C ALA A 369 47.40 19.07 28.52
N ALA A 370 46.70 18.47 29.49
CA ALA A 370 46.68 17.02 29.74
C ALA A 370 45.57 16.25 28.99
N LEU A 371 44.77 16.89 28.13
CA LEU A 371 43.61 16.26 27.49
C LEU A 371 43.94 15.73 26.07
N VAL A 372 43.72 14.43 25.84
CA VAL A 372 43.88 13.72 24.56
C VAL A 372 42.73 14.04 23.59
N SER A 373 43.03 14.04 22.29
CA SER A 373 42.08 14.37 21.21
C SER A 373 40.89 13.39 21.12
N PRO A 374 39.68 13.90 20.78
CA PRO A 374 38.46 13.10 20.78
C PRO A 374 38.39 12.09 19.62
N PRO A 375 37.74 10.92 19.82
CA PRO A 375 37.56 9.90 18.78
C PRO A 375 36.52 10.28 17.71
N VAL A 376 36.66 9.69 16.53
CA VAL A 376 35.85 9.93 15.32
C VAL A 376 34.43 9.31 15.43
N THR A 377 33.41 10.05 15.03
CA THR A 377 31.99 9.65 15.06
C THR A 377 31.62 8.71 13.89
N ILE A 378 30.84 7.67 14.17
CA ILE A 378 30.30 6.70 13.18
C ILE A 378 28.83 7.02 12.87
N GLU A 379 28.37 6.86 11.62
CA GLU A 379 27.00 7.18 11.18
C GLU A 379 25.92 6.19 11.71
N THR A 380 24.83 6.71 12.28
CA THR A 380 23.77 5.93 12.97
C THR A 380 22.52 5.62 12.14
N LYS A 381 22.40 6.15 10.91
CA LYS A 381 21.21 6.00 10.02
C LYS A 381 20.78 4.55 9.73
N PRO A 382 21.68 3.57 9.53
CA PRO A 382 21.28 2.19 9.25
C PRO A 382 20.54 1.54 10.42
N LEU A 383 20.91 1.89 11.65
CA LEU A 383 20.36 1.34 12.88
C LEU A 383 18.90 1.80 13.09
N VAL A 384 18.63 3.08 12.80
CA VAL A 384 17.27 3.65 12.87
C VAL A 384 16.31 2.95 11.90
N ARG A 385 16.74 2.63 10.67
CA ARG A 385 15.91 1.89 9.69
C ARG A 385 15.57 0.48 10.16
N MET A 386 16.52 -0.18 10.83
CA MET A 386 16.33 -1.53 11.37
C MET A 386 15.27 -1.53 12.48
N ILE A 387 15.33 -0.56 13.40
CA ILE A 387 14.36 -0.40 14.50
C ILE A 387 12.94 -0.19 13.95
N ALA A 388 12.78 0.64 12.92
CA ALA A 388 11.48 0.85 12.27
C ALA A 388 10.91 -0.45 11.65
N ALA A 389 11.76 -1.27 11.03
CA ALA A 389 11.34 -2.55 10.45
C ALA A 389 10.85 -3.56 11.52
N LEU A 390 11.44 -3.53 12.73
CA LEU A 390 10.99 -4.36 13.85
C LEU A 390 9.60 -3.98 14.35
N GLY A 391 9.31 -2.68 14.46
CA GLY A 391 7.99 -2.19 14.85
C GLY A 391 6.88 -2.67 13.90
N GLN A 392 7.18 -2.73 12.60
CA GLN A 392 6.24 -3.24 11.60
C GLN A 392 5.97 -4.74 11.79
N LEU A 393 7.02 -5.56 11.97
CA LEU A 393 6.88 -7.01 12.19
C LEU A 393 6.10 -7.34 13.47
N GLN A 394 6.28 -6.56 14.55
CA GLN A 394 5.49 -6.73 15.77
C GLN A 394 4.00 -6.45 15.55
N THR A 395 3.68 -5.41 14.76
CA THR A 395 2.30 -5.06 14.43
C THR A 395 1.62 -6.16 13.60
N ASP A 396 2.34 -6.71 12.61
CA ASP A 396 1.86 -7.79 11.77
C ASP A 396 1.62 -9.07 12.57
N ARG A 397 2.52 -9.41 13.51
CA ARG A 397 2.33 -10.53 14.46
C ARG A 397 1.02 -10.38 15.23
N GLN A 398 0.80 -9.22 15.87
CA GLN A 398 -0.43 -8.98 16.64
C GLN A 398 -1.69 -9.10 15.78
N ARG A 399 -1.64 -8.60 14.54
CA ARG A 399 -2.75 -8.71 13.59
C ARG A 399 -3.05 -10.17 13.26
N PHE A 400 -2.03 -10.96 12.92
CA PHE A 400 -2.22 -12.37 12.60
C PHE A 400 -2.73 -13.18 13.80
N THR A 401 -2.25 -12.90 15.02
CA THR A 401 -2.78 -13.54 16.23
C THR A 401 -4.28 -13.28 16.40
N ARG A 402 -4.72 -12.02 16.26
CA ARG A 402 -6.16 -11.68 16.36
C ARG A 402 -7.00 -12.40 15.30
N ILE A 403 -6.49 -12.51 14.08
CA ILE A 403 -7.20 -13.22 13.00
C ILE A 403 -7.26 -14.71 13.31
N VAL A 404 -6.16 -15.34 13.73
CA VAL A 404 -6.13 -16.76 14.12
C VAL A 404 -7.10 -17.04 15.27
N ASP A 405 -7.13 -16.18 16.30
CA ASP A 405 -8.07 -16.31 17.41
C ASP A 405 -9.54 -16.19 16.95
N ALA A 406 -9.83 -15.26 16.05
CA ALA A 406 -11.16 -15.12 15.47
C ALA A 406 -11.56 -16.35 14.64
N LEU A 407 -10.62 -16.92 13.88
CA LEU A 407 -10.86 -18.14 13.10
C LEU A 407 -11.05 -19.37 14.01
N ASN A 408 -10.37 -19.45 15.15
CA ASN A 408 -10.53 -20.51 16.13
C ASN A 408 -11.90 -20.49 16.83
N ARG A 409 -12.53 -19.31 16.94
CA ARG A 409 -13.89 -19.16 17.49
C ARG A 409 -14.99 -19.61 16.53
N LEU A 410 -14.67 -19.92 15.27
CA LEU A 410 -15.62 -20.54 14.36
C LEU A 410 -15.78 -22.00 14.78
N ASN A 411 -16.90 -22.31 15.42
CA ASN A 411 -17.22 -23.67 15.86
C ASN A 411 -17.06 -24.68 14.72
N ALA A 412 -16.45 -25.82 15.04
CA ALA A 412 -16.42 -26.97 14.15
C ALA A 412 -17.85 -27.36 13.75
N VAL A 413 -18.02 -27.82 12.50
CA VAL A 413 -19.30 -28.34 12.01
C VAL A 413 -19.83 -29.32 13.06
N PRO A 414 -21.02 -29.08 13.66
CA PRO A 414 -21.58 -30.01 14.62
C PRO A 414 -21.63 -31.40 13.95
N VAL A 415 -21.04 -32.39 14.62
CA VAL A 415 -20.97 -33.77 14.10
C VAL A 415 -22.39 -34.18 13.74
N ALA A 416 -22.60 -34.57 12.48
CA ALA A 416 -23.89 -35.02 11.98
C ALA A 416 -24.38 -36.16 12.89
N ARG A 417 -25.34 -35.86 13.76
CA ARG A 417 -26.06 -36.88 14.52
C ARG A 417 -26.90 -37.68 13.54
N ASP A 418 -27.06 -38.97 13.82
CA ASP A 418 -27.79 -39.90 12.98
C ASP A 418 -29.18 -39.35 12.63
N ALA A 419 -29.34 -38.93 11.37
CA ALA A 419 -30.55 -38.29 10.85
C ALA A 419 -31.65 -39.31 10.54
N SER A 420 -31.45 -40.59 10.89
CA SER A 420 -32.41 -41.68 10.74
C SER A 420 -33.76 -41.36 11.40
N LEU A 421 -33.75 -40.78 12.61
CA LEU A 421 -34.97 -40.37 13.31
C LEU A 421 -35.71 -39.23 12.61
N LEU A 422 -34.99 -38.23 12.09
CA LEU A 422 -35.56 -37.10 11.32
C LEU A 422 -36.10 -37.55 9.96
N SER A 423 -35.39 -38.48 9.31
CA SER A 423 -35.84 -39.14 8.08
C SER A 423 -37.12 -39.95 8.32
N GLN A 424 -37.20 -40.70 9.42
CA GLN A 424 -38.40 -41.45 9.81
C GLN A 424 -39.57 -40.53 10.20
N THR A 425 -39.31 -39.40 10.87
CA THR A 425 -40.39 -38.44 11.17
C THR A 425 -40.88 -37.76 9.90
N ARG A 426 -39.98 -37.41 8.98
CA ARG A 426 -40.35 -36.86 7.66
C ARG A 426 -41.15 -37.86 6.83
N SER A 427 -40.76 -39.14 6.79
CA SER A 427 -41.51 -40.16 6.06
C SER A 427 -42.89 -40.42 6.67
N ARG A 428 -43.01 -40.39 8.01
CA ARG A 428 -44.31 -40.47 8.71
C ARG A 428 -45.20 -39.26 8.44
N LEU A 429 -44.65 -38.05 8.41
CA LEU A 429 -45.39 -36.83 8.07
C LEU A 429 -45.88 -36.85 6.63
N LEU A 430 -45.03 -37.23 5.68
CA LEU A 430 -45.42 -37.36 4.27
C LEU A 430 -46.48 -38.45 4.06
N ALA A 431 -46.38 -39.57 4.78
CA ALA A 431 -47.41 -40.61 4.75
C ALA A 431 -48.74 -40.14 5.35
N ALA A 432 -48.70 -39.32 6.42
CA ALA A 432 -49.89 -38.73 7.02
C ALA A 432 -50.52 -37.67 6.11
N GLU A 433 -49.72 -36.81 5.46
CA GLU A 433 -50.21 -35.84 4.47
C GLU A 433 -50.86 -36.53 3.27
N ALA A 434 -50.24 -37.61 2.75
CA ALA A 434 -50.81 -38.42 1.68
C ALA A 434 -52.12 -39.11 2.10
N ALA A 435 -52.19 -39.60 3.34
CA ALA A 435 -53.41 -40.19 3.88
C ALA A 435 -54.54 -39.15 4.04
N VAL A 436 -54.23 -37.95 4.51
CA VAL A 436 -55.20 -36.85 4.63
C VAL A 436 -55.69 -36.40 3.25
N ALA A 437 -54.79 -36.27 2.27
CA ALA A 437 -55.16 -35.96 0.88
C ALA A 437 -56.11 -37.03 0.32
N SER A 438 -55.77 -38.32 0.46
CA SER A 438 -56.62 -39.42 0.01
C SER A 438 -58.01 -39.42 0.68
N GLN A 439 -58.09 -39.11 1.98
CA GLN A 439 -59.38 -39.01 2.67
C GLN A 439 -60.19 -37.79 2.24
N LYS A 440 -59.52 -36.68 1.89
CA LYS A 440 -60.17 -35.47 1.37
C LYS A 440 -60.75 -35.72 -0.02
N ASP A 441 -60.02 -36.43 -0.89
CA ASP A 441 -60.50 -36.84 -2.20
C ASP A 441 -61.71 -37.80 -2.08
N ARG A 442 -61.66 -38.75 -1.14
CA ARG A 442 -62.80 -39.64 -0.83
C ARG A 442 -64.02 -38.88 -0.32
N LEU A 443 -63.81 -37.87 0.53
CA LEU A 443 -64.88 -37.00 1.03
C LEU A 443 -65.53 -36.22 -0.11
N GLN A 444 -64.72 -35.62 -1.01
CA GLN A 444 -65.23 -34.90 -2.17
C GLN A 444 -66.01 -35.83 -3.11
N ALA A 445 -65.49 -37.03 -3.39
CA ALA A 445 -66.19 -38.02 -4.22
C ALA A 445 -67.52 -38.46 -3.58
N ALA A 446 -67.56 -38.65 -2.25
CA ALA A 446 -68.79 -38.98 -1.53
C ALA A 446 -69.79 -37.82 -1.55
N GLN A 447 -69.33 -36.57 -1.42
CA GLN A 447 -70.16 -35.38 -1.52
C GLN A 447 -70.76 -35.22 -2.92
N SER A 448 -69.97 -35.42 -3.97
CA SER A 448 -70.48 -35.35 -5.36
C SER A 448 -71.51 -36.44 -5.64
N LEU A 449 -71.29 -37.68 -5.15
CA LEU A 449 -72.26 -38.76 -5.26
C LEU A 449 -73.56 -38.45 -4.51
N LYS A 450 -73.47 -37.85 -3.32
CA LYS A 450 -74.63 -37.41 -2.55
C LYS A 450 -75.42 -36.34 -3.32
N GLU A 451 -74.74 -35.32 -3.85
CA GLU A 451 -75.39 -34.26 -4.64
C GLU A 451 -76.05 -34.82 -5.91
N GLU A 452 -75.41 -35.77 -6.60
CA GLU A 452 -75.99 -36.42 -7.77
C GLU A 452 -77.22 -37.26 -7.41
N ALA A 453 -77.16 -38.00 -6.29
CA ALA A 453 -78.30 -38.75 -5.77
C ALA A 453 -79.47 -37.84 -5.38
N VAL A 454 -79.20 -36.69 -4.74
CA VAL A 454 -80.21 -35.67 -4.42
C VAL A 454 -80.86 -35.12 -5.69
N LYS A 455 -80.07 -34.75 -6.70
CA LYS A 455 -80.61 -34.27 -7.99
C LYS A 455 -81.46 -35.33 -8.69
N ARG A 456 -81.06 -36.61 -8.63
CA ARG A 456 -81.85 -37.72 -9.17
C ARG A 456 -83.18 -37.85 -8.43
N LEU A 457 -83.17 -37.81 -7.09
CA LEU A 457 -84.37 -37.82 -6.26
C LEU A 457 -85.30 -36.64 -6.57
N GLU A 458 -84.78 -35.40 -6.62
CA GLU A 458 -85.54 -34.21 -7.00
C GLU A 458 -86.19 -34.36 -8.40
N SER A 459 -85.42 -34.86 -9.38
CA SER A 459 -85.93 -35.08 -10.73
C SER A 459 -87.02 -36.16 -10.79
N TRP A 460 -86.92 -37.18 -9.94
CA TRP A 460 -87.89 -38.27 -9.86
C TRP A 460 -89.18 -37.81 -9.19
N VAL A 461 -89.08 -37.06 -8.07
CA VAL A 461 -90.23 -36.46 -7.38
C VAL A 461 -90.97 -35.46 -8.27
N ARG A 462 -90.27 -34.67 -9.10
CA ARG A 462 -90.91 -33.79 -10.09
C ARG A 462 -91.73 -34.57 -11.14
N LYS A 463 -91.29 -35.76 -11.52
CA LYS A 463 -92.00 -36.62 -12.48
C LYS A 463 -93.15 -37.40 -11.82
N HIS A 464 -93.04 -37.69 -10.53
CA HIS A 464 -94.02 -38.45 -9.75
C HIS A 464 -94.37 -37.70 -8.46
N PRO A 465 -95.14 -36.60 -8.57
CA PRO A 465 -95.44 -35.73 -7.42
C PRO A 465 -96.39 -36.37 -6.41
N ARG A 466 -97.00 -37.52 -6.75
CA ARG A 466 -97.88 -38.31 -5.89
C ARG A 466 -97.48 -39.77 -5.92
N CYS A 467 -97.52 -40.42 -4.76
CA CYS A 467 -97.28 -41.84 -4.63
C CYS A 467 -98.38 -42.66 -5.32
N GLU A 468 -98.02 -43.58 -6.20
CA GLU A 468 -98.97 -44.43 -6.93
C GLU A 468 -99.74 -45.40 -6.02
N THR A 469 -99.23 -45.66 -4.83
CA THR A 469 -99.82 -46.63 -3.88
C THR A 469 -100.82 -45.98 -2.91
N CYS A 470 -100.55 -44.75 -2.45
CA CYS A 470 -101.36 -44.09 -1.42
C CYS A 470 -101.88 -42.69 -1.79
N GLY A 471 -101.49 -42.14 -2.95
CA GLY A 471 -101.96 -40.85 -3.45
C GLY A 471 -101.40 -39.60 -2.74
N GLN A 472 -100.61 -39.76 -1.66
CA GLN A 472 -100.00 -38.64 -0.94
C GLN A 472 -98.88 -37.95 -1.73
N GLN A 473 -98.66 -36.68 -1.43
CA GLN A 473 -97.65 -35.82 -2.05
C GLN A 473 -96.26 -36.22 -1.56
N ILE A 474 -95.31 -36.42 -2.48
CA ILE A 474 -93.94 -36.83 -2.13
C ILE A 474 -93.07 -35.57 -1.97
N ASP A 475 -92.52 -35.34 -0.77
CA ASP A 475 -91.52 -34.29 -0.52
C ASP A 475 -90.10 -34.88 -0.53
N VAL A 476 -89.18 -34.17 -1.18
CA VAL A 476 -87.76 -34.52 -1.26
C VAL A 476 -87.10 -34.45 0.12
N ASN A 477 -87.54 -33.53 0.99
CA ASN A 477 -86.95 -33.37 2.33
C ASN A 477 -87.29 -34.54 3.27
N ASP A 478 -88.47 -35.14 3.14
CA ASP A 478 -88.89 -36.29 3.95
C ASP A 478 -88.10 -37.55 3.59
N LEU A 479 -87.83 -37.76 2.29
CA LEU A 479 -86.98 -38.85 1.78
C LEU A 479 -85.51 -38.72 2.18
N MET A 480 -85.05 -37.51 2.50
CA MET A 480 -83.67 -37.19 2.84
C MET A 480 -83.40 -37.15 4.35
N SER A 481 -84.42 -37.31 5.20
CA SER A 481 -84.28 -37.28 6.66
C SER A 481 -83.73 -38.61 7.21
N THR A 482 -82.92 -38.54 8.27
CA THR A 482 -82.28 -39.71 8.92
C THR A 482 -83.18 -40.44 9.90
N MET A 483 -84.38 -39.92 10.15
CA MET A 483 -85.43 -40.58 10.93
C MET A 483 -86.66 -40.75 10.03
N PRO A 484 -87.00 -41.98 9.61
CA PRO A 484 -88.21 -42.19 8.82
C PRO A 484 -89.41 -41.81 9.67
N GLN A 485 -90.07 -40.69 9.36
CA GLN A 485 -91.38 -40.41 9.94
C GLN A 485 -92.36 -41.39 9.30
N LEU A 486 -92.90 -42.31 10.12
CA LEU A 486 -93.97 -43.21 9.71
C LEU A 486 -95.19 -42.39 9.31
N HIS A 487 -95.53 -42.38 8.03
CA HIS A 487 -96.77 -41.79 7.54
C HIS A 487 -97.96 -42.55 8.14
N GLN A 488 -98.81 -41.86 8.92
CA GLN A 488 -100.04 -42.42 9.46
C GLN A 488 -101.09 -42.53 8.35
N HIS A 489 -101.62 -43.75 8.16
CA HIS A 489 -102.74 -44.01 7.26
C HIS A 489 -104.06 -43.58 7.93
N PRO A 490 -104.91 -42.76 7.28
CA PRO A 490 -106.29 -42.60 7.71
C PRO A 490 -107.08 -43.85 7.34
N ASP A 491 -107.81 -44.39 8.31
CA ASP A 491 -108.77 -45.48 8.17
C ASP A 491 -109.64 -45.34 6.92
N GLN A 492 -109.63 -46.38 6.09
CA GLN A 492 -110.68 -46.61 5.10
C GLN A 492 -111.91 -47.15 5.83
N SER A 493 -112.87 -46.25 6.10
CA SER A 493 -114.27 -46.64 6.23
C SER A 493 -114.97 -46.48 4.88
N LEU A 494 -115.13 -47.61 4.18
CA LEU A 494 -116.17 -48.04 3.21
C LEU A 494 -115.60 -48.87 2.08
#